data_AF-A0A9X7FEX7-F1
#
_entry.id   AF-A0A9X7FEX7-F1
#
_cell.length_a   1.000
_cell.length_b   1.000
_cell.length_c   1.000
_cell.angle_alpha   90.00
_cell.angle_beta   90.00
_cell.angle_gamma   90.00
#
_symmetry.space_group_name_H-M   'P 1'
#
loop_
_entity.id
_entity.type
_entity.pdbx_description
1 polymer ?
#
loop_
_entity_poly.entity_id
_entity_poly.type
_entity_poly.pdbx_seq_one_letter_code
_entity_poly.pdbx_strand_id
1 'polypeptide(L)'
;MRTRKTNSNDRATYKYTSCVRNEDGSYSEETIEIKPGENGVTQADIKMLHSMDDSEVYYNNKNLRPTRTAEEKAEIKAWKKQYIQQFKAKHGYEPNKDDVEYAAEEHFPRNYNLSLDFDAYGELEVDKSHLAEALSTTDDYGFITNDYGFEMSEEMEHAFSTLTDKQRQVIRLMFIEGYTQSEIASMLGISSAGVKKHLDKALEKLRKTR
;
A
#
# COMPACT_ATOMS: atom_id res chain seq x y z
N MET A 1 11.45 15.69 -5.20
CA MET A 1 11.95 15.24 -6.53
C MET A 1 10.79 15.35 -7.50
N ARG A 2 10.94 16.00 -8.67
CA ARG A 2 9.81 16.28 -9.56
C ARG A 2 9.35 15.03 -10.33
N THR A 3 8.05 14.78 -10.35
CA THR A 3 7.41 13.68 -11.11
C THR A 3 6.59 14.15 -12.30
N ARG A 4 6.24 15.44 -12.33
CA ARG A 4 5.42 16.06 -13.36
C ARG A 4 6.23 17.12 -14.10
N LYS A 5 6.00 17.18 -15.40
CA LYS A 5 6.59 18.19 -16.28
C LYS A 5 5.85 19.52 -16.11
N THR A 6 6.53 20.61 -16.40
CA THR A 6 5.88 21.92 -16.57
C THR A 6 4.86 21.84 -17.71
N ASN A 7 3.63 22.30 -17.46
CA ASN A 7 2.56 22.33 -18.45
C ASN A 7 3.03 23.09 -19.70
N SER A 8 2.68 22.58 -20.90
CA SER A 8 3.09 23.19 -22.18
C SER A 8 2.75 24.67 -22.30
N ASN A 9 1.66 25.12 -21.68
CA ASN A 9 1.22 26.52 -21.71
C ASN A 9 2.15 27.44 -20.88
N ASP A 10 2.87 26.89 -19.91
CA ASP A 10 3.72 27.64 -18.97
C ASP A 10 5.21 27.56 -19.34
N ARG A 11 5.55 27.11 -20.55
CA ARG A 11 6.94 26.91 -21.00
C ARG A 11 7.56 28.11 -21.71
N ALA A 12 6.82 29.21 -21.82
CA ALA A 12 7.31 30.46 -22.39
C ALA A 12 8.33 31.16 -21.47
N THR A 13 8.19 30.97 -20.15
CA THR A 13 9.14 31.42 -19.13
C THR A 13 9.64 30.22 -18.33
N TYR A 14 10.70 30.39 -17.55
CA TYR A 14 11.18 29.37 -16.62
C TYR A 14 11.14 29.92 -15.20
N LYS A 15 10.56 29.18 -14.26
CA LYS A 15 10.49 29.55 -12.85
C LYS A 15 11.40 28.62 -12.06
N TYR A 16 12.39 29.22 -11.41
CA TYR A 16 13.32 28.52 -10.54
C TYR A 16 13.01 28.85 -9.08
N THR A 17 12.67 27.83 -8.29
CA THR A 17 12.41 27.94 -6.86
C THR A 17 13.65 27.47 -6.09
N SER A 18 14.21 28.32 -5.24
CA SER A 18 15.35 27.99 -4.38
C SER A 18 14.97 28.16 -2.92
N CYS A 19 15.40 27.22 -2.07
CA CYS A 19 15.30 27.39 -0.63
C CYS A 19 16.47 28.23 -0.14
N VAL A 20 16.17 29.38 0.46
CA VAL A 20 17.15 30.28 1.06
C VAL A 20 17.05 30.16 2.58
N ARG A 21 18.20 30.04 3.25
CA ARG A 21 18.24 29.97 4.71
C ARG A 21 18.18 31.39 5.28
N ASN A 22 17.17 31.63 6.12
CA ASN A 22 16.98 32.89 6.82
C ASN A 22 17.91 33.01 8.03
N GLU A 23 18.11 34.23 8.53
CA GLU A 23 18.97 34.53 9.69
C GLU A 23 18.52 33.83 10.98
N ASP A 24 17.22 33.54 11.09
CA ASP A 24 16.60 32.83 12.22
C ASP A 24 16.78 31.29 12.15
N GLY A 25 17.40 30.78 11.09
CA GLY A 25 17.60 29.34 10.85
C GLY A 25 16.42 28.65 10.15
N SER A 26 15.34 29.37 9.82
CA SER A 26 14.25 28.86 8.97
C SER A 26 14.64 28.87 7.48
N TYR A 27 13.88 28.16 6.65
CA TYR A 27 14.04 28.18 5.19
C TYR A 27 12.87 28.93 4.56
N SER A 28 13.16 29.90 3.70
CA SER A 28 12.18 30.56 2.84
C SER A 28 12.35 30.07 1.39
N GLU A 29 11.26 30.02 0.64
CA GLU A 29 11.32 29.72 -0.79
C GLU A 29 11.31 31.03 -1.59
N GLU A 30 12.36 31.25 -2.36
CA GLU A 30 12.42 32.35 -3.32
C GLU A 30 12.21 31.81 -4.74
N THR A 31 11.32 32.45 -5.49
CA THR A 31 11.03 32.10 -6.89
C THR A 31 11.58 33.17 -7.82
N ILE A 32 12.50 32.79 -8.70
CA ILE A 32 13.04 33.64 -9.75
C ILE A 32 12.37 33.27 -11.07
N GLU A 33 11.80 34.27 -11.76
CA GLU A 33 11.22 34.09 -13.10
C GLU A 33 12.24 34.53 -14.17
N ILE A 34 12.57 33.61 -15.07
CA ILE A 34 13.48 33.83 -16.19
C ILE A 34 12.65 34.01 -17.47
N LYS A 35 12.79 35.19 -18.09
CA LYS A 35 12.08 35.57 -19.32
C LYS A 35 13.04 35.66 -20.51
N PRO A 36 12.57 35.36 -21.72
CA PRO A 36 13.40 35.51 -22.91
C PRO A 36 13.68 36.99 -23.17
N GLY A 37 14.94 37.33 -23.47
CA GLY A 37 15.40 38.69 -23.75
C GLY A 37 15.90 39.47 -22.53
N GLU A 38 15.62 39.01 -21.31
CA GLU A 38 16.18 39.59 -20.08
C GLU A 38 17.54 38.95 -19.77
N ASN A 39 18.52 39.77 -19.37
CA ASN A 39 19.87 39.31 -18.98
C ASN A 39 20.60 38.45 -20.03
N GLY A 40 20.27 38.61 -21.32
CA GLY A 40 20.88 37.85 -22.41
C GLY A 40 20.33 36.43 -22.60
N VAL A 41 19.25 36.06 -21.89
CA VAL A 41 18.62 34.74 -22.00
C VAL A 41 17.83 34.61 -23.30
N THR A 42 18.09 33.56 -24.06
CA THR A 42 17.38 33.26 -25.31
C THR A 42 16.23 32.28 -25.09
N GLN A 43 15.34 32.18 -26.08
CA GLN A 43 14.30 31.14 -26.09
C GLN A 43 14.89 29.72 -26.11
N ALA A 44 16.08 29.55 -26.71
CA ALA A 44 16.77 28.27 -26.74
C ALA A 44 17.22 27.84 -25.33
N ASP A 45 17.66 28.80 -24.50
CA ASP A 45 18.07 28.54 -23.12
C ASP A 45 16.88 28.10 -22.26
N ILE A 46 15.74 28.77 -22.37
CA ILE A 46 14.50 28.39 -21.66
C ILE A 46 14.04 26.99 -22.08
N LYS A 47 14.10 26.69 -23.39
CA LYS A 47 13.77 25.35 -23.90
C LYS A 47 14.74 24.29 -23.38
N MET A 48 16.02 24.61 -23.29
CA MET A 48 17.05 23.73 -22.73
C MET A 48 16.79 23.44 -21.25
N LEU A 49 16.50 24.45 -20.43
CA LEU A 49 16.17 24.29 -19.01
C LEU A 49 14.97 23.37 -18.82
N HIS A 50 13.86 23.63 -19.53
CA HIS A 50 12.70 22.74 -19.47
C HIS A 50 12.99 21.33 -20.01
N SER A 51 13.93 21.17 -20.94
CA SER A 51 14.37 19.85 -21.42
C SER A 51 15.18 19.10 -20.36
N MET A 52 16.00 19.80 -19.58
CA MET A 52 16.74 19.24 -18.46
C MET A 52 15.77 18.77 -17.38
N ASP A 53 14.85 19.64 -16.95
CA ASP A 53 13.79 19.28 -16.00
C ASP A 53 12.94 18.09 -16.48
N ASP A 54 12.51 18.10 -17.76
CA ASP A 54 11.74 16.99 -18.33
C ASP A 54 12.53 15.67 -18.35
N SER A 55 13.86 15.74 -18.50
CA SER A 55 14.72 14.56 -18.48
C SER A 55 14.87 14.00 -17.06
N GLU A 56 14.99 14.86 -16.05
CA GLU A 56 14.97 14.46 -14.65
C GLU A 56 13.64 13.80 -14.32
N VAL A 57 12.52 14.44 -14.68
CA VAL A 57 11.17 13.88 -14.51
C VAL A 57 11.03 12.52 -15.18
N TYR A 58 11.61 12.32 -16.36
CA TYR A 58 11.60 11.03 -17.05
C TYR A 58 12.35 9.95 -16.26
N TYR A 59 13.60 10.22 -15.84
CA TYR A 59 14.38 9.26 -15.07
C TYR A 59 13.76 8.96 -13.71
N ASN A 60 13.21 9.99 -13.06
CA ASN A 60 12.46 9.88 -11.82
C ASN A 60 11.30 8.89 -11.99
N ASN A 61 10.43 9.09 -12.99
CA ASN A 61 9.32 8.18 -13.26
C ASN A 61 9.77 6.77 -13.64
N LYS A 62 10.87 6.64 -14.40
CA LYS A 62 11.42 5.34 -14.79
C LYS A 62 11.93 4.54 -13.59
N ASN A 63 12.57 5.22 -12.64
CA ASN A 63 13.03 4.62 -11.39
C ASN A 63 11.88 4.36 -10.41
N LEU A 64 10.82 5.17 -10.47
CA LEU A 64 9.61 5.03 -9.67
C LEU A 64 8.74 3.85 -10.11
N ARG A 65 8.78 3.46 -11.39
CA ARG A 65 8.09 2.27 -11.92
C ARG A 65 8.97 1.57 -12.96
N PRO A 66 9.97 0.78 -12.53
CA PRO A 66 10.80 0.03 -13.46
C PRO A 66 9.94 -0.85 -14.37
N THR A 67 10.17 -0.74 -15.67
CA THR A 67 9.50 -1.59 -16.66
C THR A 67 10.16 -2.95 -16.71
N ARG A 68 9.36 -4.01 -16.57
CA ARG A 68 9.85 -5.39 -16.72
C ARG A 68 10.31 -5.67 -18.15
N THR A 69 11.40 -6.41 -18.28
CA THR A 69 11.90 -6.88 -19.57
C THR A 69 10.93 -7.89 -20.20
N ALA A 70 11.11 -8.19 -21.49
CA ALA A 70 10.27 -9.19 -22.16
C ALA A 70 10.45 -10.60 -21.55
N GLU A 71 11.67 -10.92 -21.14
CA GLU A 71 12.03 -12.20 -20.51
C GLU A 71 11.39 -12.35 -19.13
N GLU A 72 11.51 -11.34 -18.27
CA GLU A 72 10.87 -11.33 -16.95
C GLU A 72 9.34 -11.49 -17.07
N LYS A 73 8.72 -10.80 -18.04
CA LYS A 73 7.27 -10.95 -18.29
C LYS A 73 6.89 -12.38 -18.69
N ALA A 74 7.73 -13.06 -19.46
CA ALA A 74 7.51 -14.44 -19.85
C ALA A 74 7.66 -15.39 -18.64
N GLU A 75 8.67 -15.18 -17.80
CA GLU A 75 8.89 -15.94 -16.56
C GLU A 75 7.72 -15.78 -15.59
N ILE A 76 7.27 -14.54 -15.35
CA ILE A 76 6.11 -14.26 -14.49
C ILE A 76 4.85 -14.96 -15.02
N LYS A 77 4.65 -14.96 -16.33
CA LYS A 77 3.51 -15.66 -16.94
C LYS A 77 3.60 -17.18 -16.75
N ALA A 78 4.79 -17.76 -16.90
CA ALA A 78 5.03 -19.18 -16.66
C ALA A 78 4.80 -19.54 -15.19
N TRP A 79 5.32 -18.72 -14.27
CA TRP A 79 5.17 -18.88 -12.83
C TRP A 79 3.70 -18.79 -12.40
N LYS A 80 2.94 -17.78 -12.87
CA LYS A 80 1.51 -17.65 -12.56
C LYS A 80 0.72 -18.90 -12.94
N LYS A 81 1.06 -19.52 -14.09
CA LYS A 81 0.42 -20.76 -14.53
C LYS A 81 0.75 -21.93 -13.59
N GLN A 82 1.99 -22.06 -13.16
CA GLN A 82 2.41 -23.10 -12.20
C GLN A 82 1.75 -22.88 -10.83
N TYR A 83 1.72 -21.63 -10.35
CA TYR A 83 1.08 -21.25 -9.10
C TYR A 83 -0.41 -21.65 -9.08
N ILE A 84 -1.16 -21.31 -10.13
CA ILE A 84 -2.58 -21.69 -10.26
C ILE A 84 -2.75 -23.21 -10.24
N GLN A 85 -1.88 -23.97 -10.91
CA GLN A 85 -1.97 -25.44 -10.91
C GLN A 85 -1.72 -26.04 -9.52
N GLN A 86 -0.68 -25.56 -8.83
CA GLN A 86 -0.35 -26.00 -7.47
C GLN A 86 -1.45 -25.62 -6.47
N PHE A 87 -1.99 -24.40 -6.58
CA PHE A 87 -3.09 -23.93 -5.75
C PHE A 87 -4.34 -24.80 -5.92
N LYS A 88 -4.73 -25.10 -7.16
CA LYS A 88 -5.86 -26.01 -7.45
C LYS A 88 -5.64 -27.40 -6.88
N ALA A 89 -4.44 -27.95 -7.00
CA ALA A 89 -4.12 -29.27 -6.47
C ALA A 89 -4.23 -29.32 -4.93
N LYS A 90 -3.88 -28.23 -4.24
CA LYS A 90 -3.89 -28.14 -2.78
C LYS A 90 -5.28 -27.81 -2.21
N HIS A 91 -6.01 -26.90 -2.86
CA HIS A 91 -7.24 -26.32 -2.33
C HIS A 91 -8.52 -26.79 -3.04
N GLY A 92 -8.40 -27.42 -4.21
CA GLY A 92 -9.55 -27.95 -4.97
C GLY A 92 -10.38 -26.90 -5.72
N TYR A 93 -10.01 -25.62 -5.66
CA TYR A 93 -10.65 -24.52 -6.39
C TYR A 93 -9.62 -23.57 -7.00
N GLU A 94 -10.07 -22.67 -7.87
CA GLU A 94 -9.18 -21.71 -8.55
C GLU A 94 -8.93 -20.46 -7.69
N PRO A 95 -7.67 -20.00 -7.56
CA PRO A 95 -7.38 -18.78 -6.80
C PRO A 95 -7.97 -17.54 -7.48
N ASN A 96 -8.28 -16.49 -6.70
CA ASN A 96 -8.74 -15.22 -7.27
C ASN A 96 -7.63 -14.57 -8.11
N LYS A 97 -8.01 -13.76 -9.10
CA LYS A 97 -7.06 -13.03 -9.96
C LYS A 97 -6.17 -12.12 -9.14
N ASP A 98 -6.74 -11.42 -8.16
CA ASP A 98 -6.01 -10.49 -7.32
C ASP A 98 -4.96 -11.22 -6.47
N ASP A 99 -5.29 -12.40 -5.93
CA ASP A 99 -4.36 -13.23 -5.16
C ASP A 99 -3.18 -13.70 -6.02
N VAL A 100 -3.45 -14.09 -7.26
CA VAL A 100 -2.40 -14.51 -8.22
C VAL A 100 -1.51 -13.32 -8.61
N GLU A 101 -2.07 -12.12 -8.70
CA GLU A 101 -1.30 -10.90 -8.95
C GLU A 101 -0.42 -10.55 -7.75
N TYR A 102 -1.00 -10.54 -6.55
CA TYR A 102 -0.28 -10.29 -5.30
C TYR A 102 0.89 -11.26 -5.12
N ALA A 103 0.65 -12.57 -5.24
CA ALA A 103 1.69 -13.58 -5.09
C ALA A 103 2.78 -13.45 -6.17
N ALA A 104 2.43 -13.03 -7.38
CA ALA A 104 3.42 -12.77 -8.43
C ALA A 104 4.22 -11.48 -8.19
N GLU A 105 3.67 -10.50 -7.49
CA GLU A 105 4.39 -9.29 -7.11
C GLU A 105 5.35 -9.55 -5.95
N GLU A 106 4.97 -10.38 -4.97
CA GLU A 106 5.88 -10.83 -3.92
C GLU A 106 7.03 -11.68 -4.46
N HIS A 107 6.74 -12.62 -5.36
CA HIS A 107 7.78 -13.50 -5.92
C HIS A 107 8.72 -12.77 -6.88
N PHE A 108 8.23 -11.73 -7.56
CA PHE A 108 9.01 -10.91 -8.49
C PHE A 108 8.97 -9.44 -8.08
N PRO A 109 9.61 -9.08 -6.95
CA PRO A 109 9.56 -7.73 -6.43
C PRO A 109 10.16 -6.75 -7.43
N ARG A 110 9.61 -5.54 -7.48
CA ARG A 110 10.19 -4.46 -8.29
C ARG A 110 11.16 -3.68 -7.40
N ASN A 111 12.40 -3.53 -7.87
CA ASN A 111 13.42 -2.74 -7.19
C ASN A 111 13.11 -1.24 -7.36
N TYR A 112 12.16 -0.74 -6.58
CA TYR A 112 11.84 0.68 -6.50
C TYR A 112 12.97 1.42 -5.76
N ASN A 113 13.67 2.32 -6.45
CA ASN A 113 14.77 3.11 -5.85
C ASN A 113 14.26 4.34 -5.08
N LEU A 114 13.06 4.27 -4.50
CA LEU A 114 12.39 5.42 -3.86
C LEU A 114 12.47 5.29 -2.34
N SER A 115 12.86 6.37 -1.66
CA SER A 115 12.74 6.45 -0.20
C SER A 115 11.26 6.54 0.21
N LEU A 116 10.94 6.02 1.40
CA LEU A 116 9.60 6.07 2.00
C LEU A 116 9.04 7.50 2.06
N ASP A 117 9.89 8.49 2.32
CA ASP A 117 9.51 9.90 2.48
C ASP A 117 9.09 10.60 1.19
N PHE A 118 9.29 9.97 0.03
CA PHE A 118 9.09 10.64 -1.25
C PHE A 118 7.63 11.06 -1.51
N ASP A 119 6.66 10.28 -1.02
CA ASP A 119 5.23 10.51 -1.26
C ASP A 119 4.51 11.16 -0.07
N ALA A 120 5.26 11.65 0.94
CA ALA A 120 4.69 12.27 2.13
C ALA A 120 3.82 13.50 1.81
N TYR A 121 4.05 14.13 0.65
CA TYR A 121 3.29 15.29 0.16
C TYR A 121 2.22 14.94 -0.89
N GLY A 122 1.97 13.64 -1.16
CA GLY A 122 0.87 13.18 -2.03
C GLY A 122 1.03 13.54 -3.53
N GLU A 123 2.26 13.65 -4.03
CA GLU A 123 2.50 13.92 -5.46
C GLU A 123 2.04 12.75 -6.35
N LEU A 124 2.08 11.52 -5.83
CA LEU A 124 1.48 10.38 -6.48
C LEU A 124 0.00 10.36 -6.09
N GLU A 125 -0.91 10.47 -7.06
CA GLU A 125 -2.37 10.40 -6.87
C GLU A 125 -2.89 9.10 -6.21
N VAL A 126 -2.00 8.21 -5.78
CA VAL A 126 -2.35 7.10 -4.91
C VAL A 126 -2.38 7.70 -3.51
N ASP A 127 -3.57 7.93 -2.97
CA ASP A 127 -3.77 8.27 -1.56
C ASP A 127 -2.99 7.24 -0.71
N LYS A 128 -1.78 7.60 -0.30
CA LYS A 128 -0.92 6.84 0.61
C LYS A 128 -0.62 7.65 1.85
N SER A 129 -1.14 8.87 1.94
CA SER A 129 -1.07 9.69 3.14
C SER A 129 -1.67 8.95 4.33
N HIS A 130 -2.73 8.16 4.12
CA HIS A 130 -3.29 7.31 5.17
C HIS A 130 -2.35 6.19 5.63
N LEU A 131 -1.52 5.62 4.73
CA LEU A 131 -0.52 4.61 5.10
C LEU A 131 0.67 5.25 5.83
N ALA A 132 1.10 6.43 5.41
CA ALA A 132 2.18 7.18 6.06
C ALA A 132 1.75 7.68 7.45
N GLU A 133 0.52 8.18 7.59
CA GLU A 133 -0.08 8.57 8.88
C GLU A 133 -0.17 7.36 9.81
N ALA A 134 -0.74 6.25 9.34
CA ALA A 134 -0.85 5.02 10.13
C ALA A 134 0.53 4.54 10.62
N LEU A 135 1.54 4.47 9.73
CA LEU A 135 2.90 4.04 10.06
C LEU A 135 3.65 5.04 10.95
N SER A 136 3.37 6.34 10.85
CA SER A 136 3.98 7.37 11.69
C SER A 136 3.36 7.44 13.08
N THR A 137 2.09 7.07 13.23
CA THR A 137 1.42 6.99 14.54
C THR A 137 1.71 5.68 15.27
N THR A 138 2.13 4.63 14.54
CA THR A 138 2.58 3.38 15.16
C THR A 138 4.04 3.52 15.58
N ASP A 139 4.26 4.06 16.77
CA ASP A 139 5.58 4.15 17.41
C ASP A 139 6.07 2.78 17.97
N ASP A 140 5.47 1.66 17.54
CA ASP A 140 5.76 0.32 18.10
C ASP A 140 6.68 -0.51 17.21
N TYR A 141 7.94 -0.59 17.65
CA TYR A 141 9.00 -1.41 17.10
C TYR A 141 8.79 -2.89 17.47
N GLY A 142 7.83 -3.55 16.83
CA GLY A 142 7.54 -4.98 17.04
C GLY A 142 8.37 -5.90 16.14
N PHE A 143 9.66 -6.15 16.45
CA PHE A 143 10.31 -7.38 16.02
C PHE A 143 9.61 -8.55 16.72
N ILE A 144 8.59 -9.15 16.11
CA ILE A 144 7.90 -10.31 16.66
C ILE A 144 7.72 -11.38 15.59
N THR A 145 8.54 -12.41 15.75
CA THR A 145 8.30 -13.77 15.28
C THR A 145 6.89 -14.22 15.68
N ASN A 146 6.04 -14.59 14.72
CA ASN A 146 4.79 -15.32 14.92
C ASN A 146 3.89 -14.86 16.08
N ASP A 147 3.20 -13.72 15.95
CA ASP A 147 1.96 -13.47 16.70
C ASP A 147 1.14 -12.40 15.97
N TYR A 148 -0.03 -12.76 15.45
CA TYR A 148 -0.98 -11.80 14.88
C TYR A 148 -1.62 -11.02 16.04
N GLY A 149 -0.95 -9.96 16.50
CA GLY A 149 -1.42 -9.01 17.50
C GLY A 149 -2.50 -8.09 16.96
N PHE A 150 -3.70 -8.62 16.72
CA PHE A 150 -4.89 -7.80 16.51
C PHE A 150 -5.32 -7.26 17.89
N GLU A 151 -4.92 -6.02 18.20
CA GLU A 151 -5.31 -5.35 19.44
C GLU A 151 -6.82 -5.08 19.39
N MET A 152 -7.57 -5.70 20.31
CA MET A 152 -9.02 -5.54 20.37
C MET A 152 -9.35 -4.09 20.72
N SER A 153 -10.09 -3.38 19.86
CA SER A 153 -10.66 -2.10 20.26
C SER A 153 -11.53 -2.25 21.51
N GLU A 154 -11.63 -1.20 22.33
CA GLU A 154 -12.48 -1.20 23.53
C GLU A 154 -13.94 -1.58 23.21
N GLU A 155 -14.41 -1.16 22.03
CA GLU A 155 -15.72 -1.52 21.48
C GLU A 155 -15.84 -3.04 21.20
N MET A 156 -14.80 -3.65 20.62
CA MET A 156 -14.75 -5.09 20.41
C MET A 156 -14.72 -5.84 21.73
N GLU A 157 -13.89 -5.43 22.69
CA GLU A 157 -13.85 -6.09 24.01
C GLU A 157 -15.20 -6.07 24.71
N HIS A 158 -15.88 -4.92 24.71
CA HIS A 158 -17.22 -4.79 25.26
C HIS A 158 -18.22 -5.70 24.52
N ALA A 159 -18.17 -5.74 23.19
CA ALA A 159 -19.06 -6.60 22.39
C ALA A 159 -18.81 -8.10 22.67
N PHE A 160 -17.54 -8.53 22.78
CA PHE A 160 -17.16 -9.89 23.13
C PHE A 160 -17.50 -10.29 24.57
N SER A 161 -17.64 -9.32 25.49
CA SER A 161 -18.09 -9.56 26.88
C SER A 161 -19.54 -10.06 26.95
N THR A 162 -20.39 -9.69 25.99
CA THR A 162 -21.82 -10.09 25.93
C THR A 162 -22.04 -11.52 25.41
N LEU A 163 -21.00 -12.11 24.82
CA LEU A 163 -21.00 -13.46 24.28
C LEU A 163 -20.65 -14.48 25.37
N THR A 164 -21.23 -15.67 25.26
CA THR A 164 -20.81 -16.80 26.11
C THR A 164 -19.44 -17.32 25.67
N ASP A 165 -18.69 -17.96 26.57
CA ASP A 165 -17.35 -18.49 26.29
C ASP A 165 -17.29 -19.37 25.02
N LYS A 166 -18.28 -20.25 24.82
CA LYS A 166 -18.38 -21.09 23.61
C LYS A 166 -18.61 -20.29 22.33
N GLN A 167 -19.34 -19.17 22.41
CA GLN A 167 -19.56 -18.28 21.26
C GLN A 167 -18.29 -17.51 20.90
N ARG A 168 -17.60 -16.99 21.92
CA ARG A 168 -16.32 -16.29 21.75
C ARG A 168 -15.25 -17.21 21.14
N GLN A 169 -15.16 -18.43 21.66
CA GLN A 169 -14.19 -19.43 21.19
C GLN A 169 -14.43 -19.81 19.72
N VAL A 170 -15.70 -20.03 19.32
CA VAL A 170 -16.02 -20.32 17.92
C VAL A 170 -15.66 -19.16 16.98
N ILE A 171 -15.91 -17.90 17.40
CA ILE A 171 -15.51 -16.73 16.60
C ILE A 171 -13.99 -16.65 16.49
N ARG A 172 -13.25 -16.83 17.58
CA ARG A 172 -11.78 -16.81 17.56
C ARG A 172 -11.22 -17.87 16.61
N LEU A 173 -11.66 -19.12 16.75
CA LEU A 173 -11.17 -20.22 15.92
C LEU A 173 -11.46 -20.01 14.42
N MET A 174 -12.59 -19.39 14.09
CA MET A 174 -12.98 -19.17 12.69
C MET A 174 -12.33 -17.92 12.08
N PHE A 175 -12.39 -16.78 12.77
CA PHE A 175 -12.00 -15.48 12.19
C PHE A 175 -10.56 -15.08 12.50
N ILE A 176 -9.99 -15.54 13.62
CA ILE A 176 -8.60 -15.24 14.00
C ILE A 176 -7.68 -16.38 13.54
N GLU A 177 -8.07 -17.63 13.78
CA GLU A 177 -7.23 -18.80 13.49
C GLU A 177 -7.54 -19.49 12.14
N GLY A 178 -8.65 -19.12 11.48
CA GLY A 178 -8.96 -19.55 10.11
C GLY A 178 -9.46 -20.99 9.95
N TYR A 179 -9.87 -21.67 11.02
CA TYR A 179 -10.36 -23.04 10.96
C TYR A 179 -11.76 -23.18 10.35
N THR A 180 -12.01 -24.31 9.69
CA THR A 180 -13.33 -24.62 9.12
C THR A 180 -14.33 -25.09 10.20
N GLN A 181 -15.64 -24.98 9.92
CA GLN A 181 -16.69 -25.42 10.87
C GLN A 181 -16.57 -26.90 11.26
N SER A 182 -16.08 -27.74 10.35
CA SER A 182 -15.84 -29.16 10.59
C SER A 182 -14.68 -29.40 11.54
N GLU A 183 -13.58 -28.66 11.39
CA GLU A 183 -12.41 -28.74 12.29
C GLU A 183 -12.74 -28.18 13.68
N ILE A 184 -13.46 -27.08 13.74
CA ILE A 184 -13.95 -26.48 15.01
C ILE A 184 -14.89 -27.45 15.73
N ALA A 185 -15.77 -28.13 14.99
CA ALA A 185 -16.65 -29.17 15.53
C ALA A 185 -15.86 -30.31 16.18
N SER A 186 -14.82 -30.80 15.50
CA SER A 186 -13.90 -31.81 16.03
C SER A 186 -13.11 -31.32 17.24
N MET A 187 -12.66 -30.06 17.25
CA MET A 187 -11.90 -29.48 18.36
C MET A 187 -12.75 -29.24 19.62
N LEU A 188 -13.99 -28.78 19.45
CA LEU A 188 -14.88 -28.45 20.57
C LEU A 188 -15.76 -29.64 21.02
N GLY A 189 -15.73 -30.76 20.29
CA GLY A 189 -16.58 -31.93 20.57
C GLY A 189 -18.07 -31.67 20.32
N ILE A 190 -18.40 -30.80 19.37
CA ILE A 190 -19.78 -30.39 19.03
C ILE A 190 -20.06 -30.77 17.57
N SER A 191 -21.32 -30.96 17.18
CA SER A 191 -21.67 -31.14 15.76
C SER A 191 -21.44 -29.86 14.95
N SER A 192 -21.18 -30.00 13.64
CA SER A 192 -21.05 -28.84 12.72
C SER A 192 -22.27 -27.92 12.73
N ALA A 193 -23.47 -28.49 12.84
CA ALA A 193 -24.72 -27.75 13.02
C ALA A 193 -24.76 -26.97 14.35
N GLY A 194 -24.13 -27.49 15.41
CA GLY A 194 -23.98 -26.80 16.69
C GLY A 194 -23.03 -25.61 16.60
N VAL A 195 -21.89 -25.76 15.91
CA VAL A 195 -20.94 -24.67 15.65
C VAL A 195 -21.63 -23.52 14.90
N LYS A 196 -22.37 -23.84 13.82
CA LYS A 196 -23.15 -22.85 13.08
C LYS A 196 -24.17 -22.13 13.95
N LYS A 197 -24.90 -22.85 14.81
CA LYS A 197 -25.86 -22.24 15.75
C LYS A 197 -25.19 -21.30 16.76
N HIS A 198 -23.99 -21.63 17.23
CA HIS A 198 -23.24 -20.76 18.13
C HIS A 198 -22.77 -19.48 17.42
N LEU A 199 -22.32 -19.63 16.17
CA LEU A 199 -21.90 -18.53 15.30
C LEU A 199 -23.08 -17.59 14.99
N ASP A 200 -24.21 -18.11 14.50
CA ASP A 200 -25.39 -17.30 14.16
C ASP A 200 -25.89 -16.49 15.36
N LYS A 201 -25.99 -17.14 16.53
CA LYS A 201 -26.38 -16.47 17.78
C LYS A 201 -25.36 -15.43 18.26
N ALA A 202 -24.08 -15.65 17.98
CA ALA A 202 -23.05 -14.70 18.36
C ALA A 202 -23.10 -13.45 17.47
N LEU A 203 -23.26 -13.63 16.16
CA LEU A 203 -23.45 -12.53 15.21
C LEU A 203 -24.74 -11.73 15.49
N GLU A 204 -25.85 -12.40 15.83
CA GLU A 204 -27.08 -11.69 16.21
C GLU A 204 -26.90 -10.81 17.45
N LYS A 205 -26.13 -11.27 18.43
CA LYS A 205 -25.82 -10.47 19.63
C LYS A 205 -24.92 -9.28 19.29
N LEU A 206 -23.83 -9.52 18.57
CA LEU A 206 -22.90 -8.47 18.14
C LEU A 206 -23.61 -7.40 17.30
N ARG A 207 -24.58 -7.79 16.45
CA ARG A 207 -25.39 -6.86 15.66
C ARG A 207 -26.32 -5.98 16.51
N LYS A 208 -26.75 -6.44 17.69
CA LYS A 208 -27.60 -5.67 18.62
C LYS A 208 -26.80 -4.77 19.57
N THR A 209 -25.51 -5.06 19.73
CA THR A 209 -24.60 -4.29 20.59
C THR A 209 -23.95 -3.11 19.85
N ARG A 210 -24.17 -3.01 18.54
CA ARG A 210 -23.87 -1.82 17.72
C ARG A 210 -25.01 -0.81 17.80
#